data_AF-K0T2Q6-F1
#
_entry.id   AF-K0T2Q6-F1
#
_cell.length_a   1.000
_cell.length_b   1.000
_cell.length_c   1.000
_cell.angle_alpha   90.00
_cell.angle_beta   90.00
_cell.angle_gamma   90.00
#
_symmetry.space_group_name_H-M   'P 1'
#
loop_
_entity.id
_entity.type
_entity.pdbx_description
1 polymer ?
#
loop_
_entity_poly.entity_id
_entity_poly.type
_entity_poly.pdbx_seq_one_letter_code
_entity_poly.pdbx_strand_id
1 'polypeptide(L)'
;MISSSITRSSRRLAGTASAQSRRCASAAAIQCRRTVAAMPKSVAHHQVAVASVFAPTTSGGAGFGPSAAALACGLSLCTAAAYGANRKEAECEIMLSPVTEPATGILFPKLCNVGSYFDPLAVSAVKTRGVDEIKTALLDPNVPRTIRIVMNRNLSIEKYTTAIVEALEPRMKGEELESLEEFKKLNPKVDLVKGAEMEMTIRGDVLLYRNATGGLGQIKSVAFTRAMCATFFDEDAVSPTHVADVLKGIKTL
;
A
#
# COMPACT_ATOMS: atom_id res chain seq x y z
N MET A 1 49.19 35.02 0.15
CA MET A 1 49.57 33.64 -0.25
C MET A 1 48.79 32.61 0.56
N ILE A 2 47.47 32.47 0.37
CA ILE A 2 46.65 31.39 0.97
C ILE A 2 45.49 31.11 -0.01
N SER A 3 45.75 30.47 -1.14
CA SER A 3 44.66 30.11 -2.08
C SER A 3 45.04 28.96 -3.03
N SER A 4 45.67 27.91 -2.50
CA SER A 4 46.10 26.77 -3.32
C SER A 4 45.86 25.40 -2.68
N SER A 5 45.36 25.35 -1.44
CA SER A 5 45.36 24.13 -0.61
C SER A 5 44.04 23.36 -0.59
N ILE A 6 42.93 23.97 -1.03
CA ILE A 6 41.58 23.39 -0.86
C ILE A 6 41.19 22.44 -2.02
N THR A 7 41.77 22.60 -3.21
CA THR A 7 41.39 21.84 -4.41
C THR A 7 41.96 20.41 -4.50
N ARG A 8 42.91 20.02 -3.64
CA ARG A 8 43.45 18.65 -3.63
C ARG A 8 42.67 17.68 -2.72
N SER A 9 41.84 18.16 -1.80
CA SER A 9 41.10 17.30 -0.86
C SER A 9 39.87 16.63 -1.51
N SER A 10 39.15 17.33 -2.38
CA SER A 10 37.91 16.81 -2.99
C SER A 10 38.11 15.65 -3.99
N ARG A 11 39.30 15.46 -4.57
CA ARG A 11 39.53 14.35 -5.52
C ARG A 11 39.74 13.00 -4.83
N ARG A 12 40.11 12.94 -3.55
CA ARG A 12 40.25 11.67 -2.81
C ARG A 12 38.92 11.10 -2.32
N LEU A 13 37.88 11.91 -2.15
CA LEU A 13 36.57 11.45 -1.67
C LEU A 13 35.68 10.85 -2.77
N ALA A 14 35.86 11.27 -4.04
CA ALA A 14 35.09 10.71 -5.15
C ALA A 14 35.50 9.27 -5.53
N GLY A 15 36.76 8.89 -5.30
CA GLY A 15 37.27 7.55 -5.64
C GLY A 15 36.75 6.43 -4.74
N THR A 16 36.51 6.71 -3.45
CA THR A 16 36.08 5.71 -2.46
C THR A 16 34.58 5.40 -2.58
N ALA A 17 33.75 6.40 -2.90
CA ALA A 17 32.31 6.21 -3.11
C ALA A 17 32.00 5.30 -4.32
N SER A 18 32.78 5.43 -5.40
CA SER A 18 32.65 4.59 -6.61
C SER A 18 32.98 3.12 -6.35
N ALA A 19 34.05 2.84 -5.59
CA ALA A 19 34.45 1.48 -5.26
C ALA A 19 33.46 0.78 -4.31
N GLN A 20 32.89 1.53 -3.35
CA GLN A 20 31.90 1.01 -2.41
C GLN A 20 30.57 0.69 -3.11
N SER A 21 30.12 1.53 -4.04
CA SER A 21 28.93 1.27 -4.87
C SER A 21 29.07 -0.01 -5.70
N ARG A 22 30.23 -0.24 -6.33
CA ARG A 22 30.50 -1.47 -7.10
C ARG A 22 30.51 -2.73 -6.22
N ARG A 23 31.05 -2.64 -5.00
CA ARG A 23 31.02 -3.77 -4.05
C ARG A 23 29.59 -4.09 -3.60
N CYS A 24 28.78 -3.08 -3.27
CA CYS A 24 27.37 -3.28 -2.89
C CYS A 24 26.54 -3.90 -4.03
N ALA A 25 26.73 -3.45 -5.28
CA ALA A 25 26.04 -4.02 -6.44
C ALA A 25 26.41 -5.50 -6.67
N SER A 26 27.68 -5.87 -6.48
CA SER A 26 28.13 -7.26 -6.61
C SER A 26 27.58 -8.19 -5.53
N ALA A 27 27.53 -7.73 -4.27
CA ALA A 27 26.96 -8.50 -3.17
C ALA A 27 25.45 -8.74 -3.35
N ALA A 28 24.70 -7.70 -3.75
CA ALA A 28 23.28 -7.81 -4.02
C ALA A 28 22.98 -8.78 -5.19
N ALA A 29 23.79 -8.75 -6.25
CA ALA A 29 23.64 -9.66 -7.39
C ALA A 29 23.94 -11.13 -7.00
N ILE A 30 24.95 -11.37 -6.16
CA ILE A 30 25.28 -12.72 -5.66
C ILE A 30 24.17 -13.24 -4.74
N GLN A 31 23.64 -12.38 -3.85
CA GLN A 31 22.53 -12.72 -2.96
C GLN A 31 21.28 -13.07 -3.76
N CYS A 32 20.94 -12.26 -4.77
CA CYS A 32 19.79 -12.49 -5.66
C CYS A 32 19.90 -13.84 -6.38
N ARG A 33 21.08 -14.16 -6.94
CA ARG A 33 21.31 -15.45 -7.60
C ARG A 33 21.14 -16.65 -6.67
N ARG A 34 21.62 -16.55 -5.43
CA ARG A 34 21.45 -17.61 -4.42
C ARG A 34 19.99 -17.79 -4.02
N THR A 35 19.25 -16.71 -3.86
CA THR A 35 17.82 -16.74 -3.55
C THR A 35 17.02 -17.38 -4.67
N VAL A 36 17.29 -17.01 -5.93
CA VAL A 36 16.63 -17.61 -7.11
C VAL A 36 16.98 -19.09 -7.25
N ALA A 37 18.23 -19.48 -7.01
CA ALA A 37 18.66 -20.88 -7.08
C ALA A 37 18.03 -21.77 -6.00
N ALA A 38 17.59 -21.18 -4.88
CA ALA A 38 16.94 -21.89 -3.78
C ALA A 38 15.41 -22.02 -3.96
N MET A 39 14.82 -21.43 -5.00
CA MET A 39 13.37 -21.49 -5.22
C MET A 39 12.92 -22.83 -5.83
N PRO A 40 11.73 -23.34 -5.46
CA PRO A 40 11.13 -24.51 -6.12
C PRO A 40 10.93 -24.24 -7.61
N LYS A 41 11.18 -25.25 -8.47
CA LYS A 41 11.08 -25.13 -9.94
C LYS A 41 9.72 -24.58 -10.42
N SER A 42 8.64 -24.86 -9.70
CA SER A 42 7.30 -24.34 -10.00
C SER A 42 7.18 -22.81 -9.87
N VAL A 43 7.97 -22.17 -9.01
CA VAL A 43 7.98 -20.71 -8.79
C VAL A 43 8.88 -20.01 -9.79
N ALA A 44 10.00 -20.64 -10.18
CA ALA A 44 10.94 -20.09 -11.16
C ALA A 44 10.29 -19.90 -12.54
N HIS A 45 9.44 -20.85 -12.98
CA HIS A 45 8.77 -20.76 -14.28
C HIS A 45 7.72 -19.66 -14.36
N HIS A 46 7.05 -19.32 -13.24
CA HIS A 46 6.03 -18.28 -13.22
C HIS A 46 6.62 -16.86 -13.26
N GLN A 47 7.79 -16.64 -12.65
CA GLN A 47 8.44 -15.32 -12.69
C GLN A 47 9.20 -15.03 -13.98
N VAL A 48 9.75 -16.05 -14.65
CA VAL A 48 10.41 -15.87 -15.96
C VAL A 48 9.39 -15.47 -17.04
N ALA A 49 8.14 -15.93 -16.95
CA ALA A 49 7.06 -15.56 -17.88
C ALA A 49 6.62 -14.09 -17.74
N VAL A 50 6.74 -13.49 -16.55
CA VAL A 50 6.37 -12.08 -16.32
C VAL A 50 7.45 -11.13 -16.83
N ALA A 51 8.73 -11.54 -16.79
CA ALA A 51 9.84 -10.75 -17.31
C ALA A 51 9.86 -10.66 -18.85
N SER A 52 9.29 -11.64 -19.57
CA SER A 52 9.23 -11.64 -21.04
C SER A 52 8.18 -10.71 -21.65
N VAL A 53 7.26 -10.16 -20.87
CA VAL A 53 6.20 -9.27 -21.37
C VAL A 53 6.62 -7.79 -21.35
N PHE A 54 7.71 -7.45 -20.64
CA PHE A 54 8.26 -6.09 -20.58
C PHE A 54 9.70 -6.05 -21.08
N ALA A 55 9.91 -6.37 -22.36
CA ALA A 55 11.13 -6.00 -23.07
C ALA A 55 10.78 -4.91 -24.10
N PRO A 56 11.21 -3.65 -23.92
CA PRO A 56 11.17 -2.68 -25.00
C PRO A 56 12.25 -3.04 -26.02
N THR A 57 11.85 -3.24 -27.28
CA THR A 57 12.75 -3.28 -28.42
C THR A 57 13.39 -1.90 -28.57
N THR A 58 14.58 -1.71 -28.00
CA THR A 58 15.42 -0.53 -28.25
C THR A 58 16.70 -0.97 -28.93
N SER A 59 16.73 -0.73 -30.24
CA SER A 59 17.95 -0.71 -31.03
C SER A 59 18.71 0.59 -30.75
N GLY A 60 19.98 0.46 -30.40
CA GLY A 60 20.98 1.52 -30.54
C GLY A 60 21.16 2.47 -29.35
N GLY A 61 22.27 2.31 -28.63
CA GLY A 61 22.81 3.35 -27.75
C GLY A 61 23.42 2.79 -26.48
N ALA A 62 24.76 2.75 -26.41
CA ALA A 62 25.50 2.37 -25.22
C ALA A 62 25.26 3.38 -24.08
N GLY A 63 24.34 3.05 -23.18
CA GLY A 63 24.09 3.77 -21.93
C GLY A 63 23.83 2.78 -20.81
N PHE A 64 24.51 2.92 -19.67
CA PHE A 64 24.35 2.09 -18.48
C PHE A 64 22.90 2.19 -17.95
N GLY A 65 22.03 1.28 -18.38
CA GLY A 65 20.71 1.05 -17.79
C GLY A 65 20.79 0.07 -16.61
N PRO A 66 19.97 0.23 -15.56
CA PRO A 66 19.91 -0.73 -14.48
C PRO A 66 19.46 -2.10 -15.04
N SER A 67 20.18 -3.16 -14.66
CA SER A 67 19.87 -4.53 -15.07
C SER A 67 18.42 -4.88 -14.68
N ALA A 68 17.68 -5.53 -15.59
CA ALA A 68 16.29 -5.97 -15.39
C ALA A 68 16.07 -6.81 -14.10
N ALA A 69 17.13 -7.42 -13.57
CA ALA A 69 17.11 -8.11 -12.27
C ALA A 69 16.86 -7.16 -11.08
N ALA A 70 17.18 -5.87 -11.18
CA ALA A 70 16.96 -4.88 -10.14
C ALA A 70 15.52 -4.34 -10.10
N LEU A 71 14.77 -4.46 -11.20
CA LEU A 71 13.35 -4.07 -11.27
C LEU A 71 12.40 -5.18 -10.82
N ALA A 72 12.84 -6.45 -10.87
CA ALA A 72 12.04 -7.60 -10.44
C ALA A 72 12.07 -7.84 -8.91
N CYS A 73 13.09 -7.36 -8.21
CA CYS A 73 13.09 -7.33 -6.75
C CYS A 73 12.42 -6.04 -6.28
N GLY A 74 11.10 -6.07 -6.08
CA GLY A 74 10.36 -4.96 -5.52
C GLY A 74 11.06 -4.38 -4.28
N LEU A 75 11.04 -3.04 -4.19
CA LEU A 75 11.65 -2.21 -3.13
C LEU A 75 11.41 -2.72 -1.70
N SER A 76 10.37 -3.53 -1.47
CA SER A 76 10.03 -4.18 -0.20
C SER A 76 11.10 -5.16 0.33
N LEU A 77 11.77 -5.93 -0.54
CA LEU A 77 12.74 -6.95 -0.11
C LEU A 77 14.11 -6.37 0.29
N CYS A 78 14.48 -5.21 -0.25
CA CYS A 78 15.76 -4.57 0.07
C CYS A 78 15.73 -3.83 1.41
N THR A 79 14.57 -3.31 1.83
CA THR A 79 14.42 -2.64 3.14
C THR A 79 14.45 -3.63 4.30
N ALA A 80 13.88 -4.82 4.16
CA ALA A 80 13.91 -5.85 5.21
C ALA A 80 15.34 -6.35 5.51
N ALA A 81 16.20 -6.43 4.48
CA ALA A 81 17.59 -6.85 4.64
C ALA A 81 18.49 -5.75 5.25
N ALA A 82 18.14 -4.46 5.08
CA ALA A 82 18.93 -3.35 5.61
C ALA A 82 18.73 -3.14 7.13
N TYR A 83 17.61 -3.60 7.70
CA TYR A 83 17.26 -3.38 9.10
C TYR A 83 17.49 -4.58 10.03
N GLY A 84 18.10 -5.68 9.54
CA GLY A 84 18.45 -6.82 10.40
C GLY A 84 17.25 -7.46 11.11
N ALA A 85 16.04 -7.32 10.53
CA ALA A 85 14.85 -7.90 11.11
C ALA A 85 14.88 -9.43 10.94
N ASN A 86 14.66 -10.14 12.03
CA ASN A 86 14.65 -11.60 12.06
C ASN A 86 13.48 -12.10 11.18
N ARG A 87 13.77 -12.95 10.19
CA ARG A 87 12.77 -13.41 9.19
C ARG A 87 11.58 -14.16 9.82
N LYS A 88 11.70 -14.62 11.07
CA LYS A 88 10.63 -15.28 11.84
C LYS A 88 9.72 -14.33 12.62
N GLU A 89 10.05 -13.04 12.72
CA GLU A 89 9.25 -12.05 13.47
C GLU A 89 8.50 -11.06 12.56
N ALA A 90 8.72 -11.11 11.24
CA ALA A 90 8.07 -10.25 10.26
C ALA A 90 6.76 -10.83 9.67
N GLU A 91 6.35 -12.02 10.08
CA GLU A 91 5.08 -12.65 9.69
C GLU A 91 4.18 -12.77 10.92
N CYS A 92 3.69 -11.63 11.41
CA CYS A 92 2.52 -11.63 12.29
C CYS A 92 1.27 -11.71 11.40
N GLU A 93 1.06 -12.87 10.78
CA GLU A 93 -0.22 -13.21 10.17
C GLU A 93 -1.17 -13.60 11.32
N ILE A 94 -1.70 -12.59 12.01
CA ILE A 94 -2.75 -12.79 13.01
C ILE A 94 -4.04 -13.09 12.24
N MET A 95 -4.24 -14.36 11.88
CA MET A 95 -5.55 -14.84 11.44
C MET A 95 -6.51 -14.83 12.62
N LEU A 96 -7.29 -13.76 12.75
CA LEU A 96 -8.31 -13.64 13.77
C LEU A 96 -9.56 -14.46 13.44
N SER A 97 -10.22 -14.92 14.50
CA SER A 97 -11.49 -15.64 14.45
C SER A 97 -12.55 -14.84 13.70
N PRO A 98 -13.31 -15.47 12.79
CA PRO A 98 -14.20 -14.75 11.89
C PRO A 98 -15.38 -14.09 12.60
N VAL A 99 -15.61 -12.79 12.37
CA VAL A 99 -16.75 -12.02 12.89
C VAL A 99 -17.78 -11.88 11.76
N THR A 100 -19.02 -12.31 12.01
CA THR A 100 -20.10 -12.16 11.04
C THR A 100 -20.58 -10.73 11.04
N GLU A 101 -20.52 -10.04 9.90
CA GLU A 101 -21.15 -8.74 9.75
C GLU A 101 -22.69 -8.92 9.83
N PRO A 102 -23.39 -8.21 10.73
CA PRO A 102 -24.83 -8.39 10.93
C PRO A 102 -25.67 -8.06 9.69
N ALA A 103 -25.21 -7.09 8.87
CA ALA A 103 -25.95 -6.60 7.71
C ALA A 103 -25.90 -7.58 6.53
N THR A 104 -24.73 -8.20 6.28
CA THR A 104 -24.51 -9.04 5.09
C THR A 104 -24.50 -10.54 5.39
N GLY A 105 -24.38 -10.93 6.67
CA GLY A 105 -24.15 -12.32 7.06
C GLY A 105 -22.78 -12.87 6.64
N ILE A 106 -21.88 -12.01 6.17
CA ILE A 106 -20.55 -12.39 5.67
C ILE A 106 -19.53 -12.27 6.82
N LEU A 107 -18.70 -13.31 6.97
CA LEU A 107 -17.59 -13.31 7.93
C LEU A 107 -16.45 -12.38 7.45
N PHE A 108 -16.29 -11.21 8.08
CA PHE A 108 -15.06 -10.40 8.05
C PHE A 108 -14.12 -11.01 9.11
N PRO A 109 -13.01 -11.73 8.78
CA PRO A 109 -11.98 -11.46 7.75
C PRO A 109 -11.89 -12.44 6.55
N LYS A 110 -12.88 -13.31 6.32
CA LYS A 110 -12.82 -14.25 5.17
C LYS A 110 -13.02 -13.57 3.80
N LEU A 111 -13.57 -12.36 3.78
CA LEU A 111 -13.85 -11.63 2.54
C LEU A 111 -12.60 -10.94 1.97
N CYS A 112 -11.93 -10.15 2.78
CA CYS A 112 -10.79 -9.33 2.39
C CYS A 112 -9.91 -8.98 3.60
N ASN A 113 -8.67 -8.61 3.32
CA ASN A 113 -7.74 -7.99 4.26
C ASN A 113 -7.74 -6.48 4.04
N VAL A 114 -7.73 -5.70 5.11
CA VAL A 114 -7.70 -4.24 5.05
C VAL A 114 -6.41 -3.76 5.70
N GLY A 115 -5.72 -2.84 5.04
CA GLY A 115 -4.57 -2.11 5.58
C GLY A 115 -4.78 -0.60 5.43
N SER A 116 -4.27 0.18 6.37
CA SER A 116 -4.30 1.64 6.30
C SER A 116 -2.90 2.20 6.46
N TYR A 117 -2.52 3.04 5.52
CA TYR A 117 -1.24 3.71 5.45
C TYR A 117 -1.48 5.19 5.70
N PHE A 118 -0.70 5.77 6.59
CA PHE A 118 -0.84 7.17 6.98
C PHE A 118 0.44 7.93 6.68
N ASP A 119 0.31 9.24 6.44
CA ASP A 119 1.47 10.12 6.37
C ASP A 119 2.12 10.25 7.76
N PRO A 120 3.40 9.88 7.94
CA PRO A 120 4.09 9.98 9.22
C PRO A 120 4.06 11.39 9.82
N LEU A 121 4.12 12.43 8.98
CA LEU A 121 4.07 13.81 9.43
C LEU A 121 2.70 14.16 9.99
N ALA A 122 1.62 13.77 9.31
CA ALA A 122 0.26 14.02 9.77
C ALA A 122 -0.02 13.27 11.09
N VAL A 123 0.44 12.01 11.21
CA VAL A 123 0.25 11.20 12.41
C VAL A 123 1.12 11.68 13.58
N SER A 124 2.31 12.22 13.32
CA SER A 124 3.19 12.73 14.37
C SER A 124 2.57 13.87 15.19
N ALA A 125 1.66 14.64 14.60
CA ALA A 125 0.94 15.71 15.29
C ALA A 125 -0.14 15.21 16.25
N VAL A 126 -0.56 13.94 16.13
CA VAL A 126 -1.65 13.35 16.91
C VAL A 126 -1.20 12.22 17.84
N LYS A 127 -0.03 11.62 17.59
CA LYS A 127 0.44 10.45 18.36
C LYS A 127 0.68 10.71 19.85
N THR A 128 0.99 11.94 20.24
CA THR A 128 1.23 12.32 21.65
C THR A 128 -0.06 12.57 22.43
N ARG A 129 -1.21 12.52 21.76
CA ARG A 129 -2.52 12.84 22.33
C ARG A 129 -3.17 11.59 22.94
N GLY A 130 -4.30 11.80 23.63
CA GLY A 130 -5.13 10.72 24.15
C GLY A 130 -5.67 9.81 23.03
N VAL A 131 -6.08 8.59 23.39
CA VAL A 131 -6.65 7.61 22.43
C VAL A 131 -7.87 8.17 21.72
N ASP A 132 -8.71 8.90 22.46
CA ASP A 132 -9.93 9.50 21.92
C ASP A 132 -9.62 10.59 20.90
N GLU A 133 -8.58 11.40 21.14
CA GLU A 133 -8.11 12.41 20.18
C GLU A 133 -7.54 11.77 18.90
N ILE A 134 -6.84 10.64 19.03
CA ILE A 134 -6.37 9.87 17.86
C ILE A 134 -7.58 9.37 17.07
N LYS A 135 -8.60 8.81 17.73
CA LYS A 135 -9.84 8.37 17.07
C LYS A 135 -10.54 9.52 16.36
N THR A 136 -10.67 10.68 17.01
CA THR A 136 -11.23 11.89 16.36
C THR A 136 -10.41 12.30 15.14
N ALA A 137 -9.07 12.26 15.20
CA ALA A 137 -8.23 12.54 14.05
C ALA A 137 -8.35 11.48 12.93
N LEU A 138 -8.64 10.22 13.28
CA LEU A 138 -8.95 9.19 12.31
C LEU A 138 -10.30 9.41 11.61
N LEU A 139 -11.22 10.17 12.19
CA LEU A 139 -12.46 10.55 11.52
C LEU A 139 -12.31 11.81 10.65
N ASP A 140 -11.24 12.58 10.81
CA ASP A 140 -10.97 13.78 10.03
C ASP A 140 -10.36 13.44 8.66
N PRO A 141 -11.06 13.71 7.54
CA PRO A 141 -10.53 13.42 6.21
C PRO A 141 -9.33 14.30 5.83
N ASN A 142 -9.06 15.40 6.54
CA ASN A 142 -7.87 16.23 6.31
C ASN A 142 -6.56 15.55 6.70
N VAL A 143 -6.61 14.49 7.52
CA VAL A 143 -5.44 13.66 7.84
C VAL A 143 -5.24 12.66 6.69
N PRO A 144 -4.22 12.84 5.82
CA PRO A 144 -4.07 12.05 4.61
C PRO A 144 -3.80 10.58 4.90
N ARG A 145 -4.48 9.70 4.15
CA ARG A 145 -4.36 8.25 4.34
C ARG A 145 -4.69 7.48 3.07
N THR A 146 -4.17 6.27 2.99
CA THR A 146 -4.53 5.30 1.96
C THR A 146 -5.05 4.03 2.62
N ILE A 147 -6.28 3.65 2.29
CA ILE A 147 -6.88 2.39 2.68
C ILE A 147 -6.68 1.43 1.50
N ARG A 148 -6.07 0.28 1.76
CA ARG A 148 -5.86 -0.78 0.78
C ARG A 148 -6.64 -2.01 1.21
N ILE A 149 -7.48 -2.51 0.32
CA ILE A 149 -8.28 -3.72 0.53
C ILE A 149 -7.78 -4.79 -0.44
N VAL A 150 -7.45 -5.96 0.07
CA VAL A 150 -7.01 -7.12 -0.71
C VAL A 150 -8.03 -8.24 -0.59
N MET A 151 -8.57 -8.71 -1.71
CA MET A 151 -9.62 -9.72 -1.72
C MET A 151 -9.07 -11.11 -1.35
N ASN A 152 -9.67 -11.76 -0.34
CA ASN A 152 -9.28 -13.11 0.09
C ASN A 152 -9.97 -14.22 -0.72
N ARG A 153 -11.00 -13.84 -1.49
CA ARG A 153 -11.79 -14.72 -2.36
C ARG A 153 -12.30 -13.96 -3.58
N ASN A 154 -12.81 -14.69 -4.56
CA ASN A 154 -13.50 -14.08 -5.69
C ASN A 154 -14.80 -13.42 -5.22
N LEU A 155 -15.10 -12.23 -5.73
CA LEU A 155 -16.28 -11.44 -5.38
C LEU A 155 -16.73 -10.66 -6.62
N SER A 156 -18.03 -10.65 -6.92
CA SER A 156 -18.50 -9.82 -8.01
C SER A 156 -18.37 -8.35 -7.64
N ILE A 157 -17.98 -7.53 -8.62
CA ILE A 157 -17.79 -6.10 -8.38
C ILE A 157 -19.09 -5.43 -7.94
N GLU A 158 -20.24 -5.88 -8.45
CA GLU A 158 -21.55 -5.37 -8.05
C GLU A 158 -21.81 -5.61 -6.55
N LYS A 159 -21.45 -6.79 -6.01
CA LYS A 159 -21.59 -7.07 -4.58
C LYS A 159 -20.66 -6.19 -3.75
N TYR A 160 -19.43 -5.99 -4.20
CA TYR A 160 -18.49 -5.08 -3.54
C TYR A 160 -19.01 -3.65 -3.53
N THR A 161 -19.41 -3.13 -4.68
CA THR A 161 -19.90 -1.76 -4.83
C THR A 161 -21.19 -1.54 -4.03
N THR A 162 -22.14 -2.47 -4.08
CA THR A 162 -23.36 -2.40 -3.27
C THR A 162 -23.04 -2.38 -1.78
N ALA A 163 -22.18 -3.27 -1.28
CA ALA A 163 -21.81 -3.30 0.14
C ALA A 163 -21.16 -1.99 0.62
N ILE A 164 -20.29 -1.39 -0.20
CA ILE A 164 -19.68 -0.09 0.12
C ILE A 164 -20.75 1.02 0.12
N VAL A 165 -21.63 1.05 -0.88
CA VAL A 165 -22.71 2.06 -0.97
C VAL A 165 -23.67 1.94 0.21
N GLU A 166 -24.09 0.72 0.56
CA GLU A 166 -24.95 0.45 1.73
C GLU A 166 -24.31 0.88 3.05
N ALA A 167 -22.98 0.76 3.17
CA ALA A 167 -22.26 1.24 4.34
C ALA A 167 -22.12 2.77 4.38
N LEU A 168 -21.98 3.44 3.22
CA LEU A 168 -21.76 4.87 3.13
C LEU A 168 -23.05 5.69 3.21
N GLU A 169 -24.11 5.26 2.54
CA GLU A 169 -25.38 5.99 2.41
C GLU A 169 -25.95 6.46 3.77
N PRO A 170 -26.08 5.63 4.82
CA PRO A 170 -26.57 6.09 6.12
C PRO A 170 -25.61 7.08 6.80
N ARG A 171 -24.31 6.99 6.52
CA ARG A 171 -23.26 7.87 7.09
C ARG A 171 -23.17 9.22 6.38
N MET A 172 -23.63 9.29 5.13
CA MET A 172 -23.71 10.53 4.35
C MET A 172 -24.93 11.39 4.71
N LYS A 173 -25.91 10.87 5.47
CA LYS A 173 -27.09 11.62 5.95
C LYS A 173 -27.87 12.34 4.84
N GLY A 174 -27.87 11.79 3.62
CA GLY A 174 -28.52 12.39 2.46
C GLY A 174 -27.73 13.50 1.75
N GLU A 175 -26.52 13.82 2.21
CA GLU A 175 -25.64 14.82 1.59
C GLU A 175 -24.89 14.22 0.39
N GLU A 176 -24.78 14.96 -0.73
CA GLU A 176 -23.89 14.64 -1.87
C GLU A 176 -24.04 13.22 -2.44
N LEU A 177 -25.27 12.66 -2.49
CA LEU A 177 -25.54 11.29 -2.93
C LEU A 177 -25.09 11.00 -4.39
N GLU A 178 -24.91 12.01 -5.22
CA GLU A 178 -24.36 11.88 -6.57
C GLU A 178 -22.95 11.27 -6.59
N SER A 179 -22.16 11.48 -5.53
CA SER A 179 -20.83 10.89 -5.38
C SER A 179 -20.86 9.36 -5.22
N LEU A 180 -21.96 8.79 -4.72
CA LEU A 180 -22.17 7.34 -4.69
C LEU A 180 -22.37 6.79 -6.11
N GLU A 181 -23.07 7.53 -6.97
CA GLU A 181 -23.24 7.17 -8.38
C GLU A 181 -21.94 7.30 -9.17
N GLU A 182 -21.12 8.31 -8.87
CA GLU A 182 -19.76 8.41 -9.40
C GLU A 182 -18.91 7.20 -8.99
N PHE A 183 -18.94 6.81 -7.72
CA PHE A 183 -18.23 5.63 -7.23
C PHE A 183 -18.67 4.36 -7.96
N LYS A 184 -19.97 4.17 -8.21
CA LYS A 184 -20.49 3.05 -9.00
C LYS A 184 -19.89 3.03 -10.42
N LYS A 185 -19.75 4.19 -11.06
CA LYS A 185 -19.18 4.30 -12.42
C LYS A 185 -17.68 3.99 -12.49
N LEU A 186 -16.92 4.21 -11.40
CA LEU A 186 -15.50 3.88 -11.35
C LEU A 186 -15.21 2.37 -11.27
N ASN A 187 -16.25 1.55 -11.09
CA ASN A 187 -16.14 0.12 -10.94
C ASN A 187 -16.63 -0.58 -12.24
N PRO A 188 -15.72 -0.98 -13.14
CA PRO A 188 -16.11 -1.70 -14.35
C PRO A 188 -16.75 -3.04 -13.99
N LYS A 189 -17.67 -3.53 -14.82
CA LYS A 189 -18.41 -4.79 -14.63
C LYS A 189 -17.53 -6.03 -14.85
N VAL A 190 -16.45 -6.13 -14.08
CA VAL A 190 -15.49 -7.23 -14.08
C VAL A 190 -15.34 -7.73 -12.66
N ASP A 191 -15.51 -9.02 -12.46
CA ASP A 191 -15.42 -9.62 -11.13
C ASP A 191 -14.01 -9.48 -10.53
N LEU A 192 -13.98 -9.29 -9.21
CA LEU A 192 -12.75 -9.24 -8.43
C LEU A 192 -12.29 -10.67 -8.14
N VAL A 193 -11.08 -10.99 -8.56
CA VAL A 193 -10.44 -12.27 -8.24
C VAL A 193 -9.75 -12.22 -6.88
N LYS A 194 -9.50 -13.38 -6.26
CA LYS A 194 -8.65 -13.46 -5.08
C LYS A 194 -7.29 -12.80 -5.34
N GLY A 195 -6.84 -11.97 -4.41
CA GLY A 195 -5.62 -11.16 -4.52
C GLY A 195 -5.83 -9.83 -5.25
N ALA A 196 -7.03 -9.55 -5.79
CA ALA A 196 -7.34 -8.23 -6.33
C ALA A 196 -7.24 -7.17 -5.23
N GLU A 197 -6.67 -6.02 -5.59
CA GLU A 197 -6.39 -4.92 -4.68
C GLU A 197 -7.18 -3.68 -5.05
N MET A 198 -7.69 -3.00 -4.02
CA MET A 198 -8.43 -1.75 -4.12
C MET A 198 -7.71 -0.73 -3.25
N GLU A 199 -7.35 0.41 -3.82
CA GLU A 199 -6.68 1.50 -3.12
C GLU A 199 -7.59 2.73 -3.10
N MET A 200 -7.80 3.26 -1.90
CA MET A 200 -8.62 4.44 -1.61
C MET A 200 -7.75 5.43 -0.84
N THR A 201 -7.30 6.49 -1.50
CA THR A 201 -6.48 7.53 -0.87
C THR A 201 -7.34 8.76 -0.59
N ILE A 202 -7.49 9.10 0.69
CA ILE A 202 -8.30 10.23 1.16
C ILE A 202 -7.37 11.40 1.49
N ARG A 203 -7.70 12.58 0.96
CA ARG A 203 -7.02 13.85 1.22
C ARG A 203 -8.04 14.99 1.27
N GLY A 204 -8.48 15.35 2.46
CA GLY A 204 -9.53 16.35 2.64
C GLY A 204 -10.81 15.90 1.92
N ASP A 205 -11.33 16.74 1.05
CA ASP A 205 -12.55 16.49 0.27
C ASP A 205 -12.34 15.57 -0.94
N VAL A 206 -11.13 15.08 -1.21
CA VAL A 206 -10.83 14.25 -2.39
C VAL A 206 -10.52 12.82 -2.00
N LEU A 207 -11.21 11.88 -2.64
CA LEU A 207 -10.86 10.47 -2.70
C LEU A 207 -10.21 10.16 -4.05
N LEU A 208 -8.99 9.66 -4.05
CA LEU A 208 -8.36 9.03 -5.21
C LEU A 208 -8.60 7.52 -5.13
N TYR A 209 -9.21 6.96 -6.17
CA TYR A 209 -9.62 5.58 -6.22
C TYR A 209 -8.89 4.81 -7.31
N ARG A 210 -8.41 3.62 -6.97
CA ARG A 210 -7.78 2.68 -7.91
C ARG A 210 -8.24 1.26 -7.61
N ASN A 211 -8.64 0.54 -8.66
CA ASN A 211 -9.05 -0.86 -8.63
C ASN A 211 -8.10 -1.69 -9.50
N ALA A 212 -7.79 -2.91 -9.08
CA ALA A 212 -7.05 -3.92 -9.84
C ALA A 212 -7.59 -4.20 -11.25
N THR A 213 -8.88 -3.98 -11.52
CA THR A 213 -9.51 -4.18 -12.85
C THR A 213 -9.34 -2.99 -13.79
N GLY A 214 -8.55 -1.97 -13.40
CA GLY A 214 -8.26 -0.79 -14.22
C GLY A 214 -9.17 0.40 -13.95
N GLY A 215 -10.11 0.29 -13.00
CA GLY A 215 -10.87 1.45 -12.51
C GLY A 215 -9.94 2.45 -11.84
N LEU A 216 -9.87 3.67 -12.37
CA LEU A 216 -9.13 4.79 -11.80
C LEU A 216 -10.02 6.01 -11.85
N GLY A 217 -10.08 6.74 -10.74
CA GLY A 217 -10.81 8.01 -10.72
C GLY A 217 -10.59 8.80 -9.45
N GLN A 218 -11.26 9.93 -9.40
CA GLN A 218 -11.30 10.78 -8.23
C GLN A 218 -12.76 11.15 -7.95
N ILE A 219 -13.10 11.24 -6.66
CA ILE A 219 -14.39 11.73 -6.19
C ILE A 219 -14.09 12.91 -5.28
N LYS A 220 -14.72 14.05 -5.55
CA LYS A 220 -14.57 15.26 -4.74
C LYS A 220 -15.86 15.49 -3.95
N SER A 221 -15.86 15.06 -2.69
CA SER A 221 -17.01 15.15 -1.80
C SER A 221 -16.55 15.05 -0.34
N VAL A 222 -16.92 16.06 0.46
CA VAL A 222 -16.63 16.07 1.91
C VAL A 222 -17.48 15.03 2.62
N ALA A 223 -18.76 14.91 2.23
CA ALA A 223 -19.67 13.95 2.84
C ALA A 223 -19.20 12.52 2.59
N PHE A 224 -18.77 12.20 1.37
CA PHE A 224 -18.26 10.88 0.98
C PHE A 224 -16.96 10.54 1.71
N THR A 225 -15.97 11.45 1.72
CA THR A 225 -14.67 11.19 2.37
C THR A 225 -14.80 11.04 3.88
N ARG A 226 -15.67 11.83 4.53
CA ARG A 226 -16.01 11.69 5.96
C ARG A 226 -16.72 10.36 6.22
N ALA A 227 -17.72 10.00 5.41
CA ALA A 227 -18.42 8.72 5.53
C ALA A 227 -17.46 7.54 5.37
N MET A 228 -16.53 7.62 4.42
CA MET A 228 -15.49 6.60 4.22
C MET A 228 -14.57 6.46 5.43
N CYS A 229 -14.15 7.57 6.04
CA CYS A 229 -13.37 7.51 7.29
C CYS A 229 -14.19 6.86 8.41
N ALA A 230 -15.47 7.22 8.55
CA ALA A 230 -16.34 6.63 9.56
C ALA A 230 -16.53 5.12 9.36
N THR A 231 -16.75 4.64 8.13
CA THR A 231 -16.89 3.20 7.82
C THR A 231 -15.71 2.37 8.32
N PHE A 232 -14.48 2.90 8.31
CA PHE A 232 -13.29 2.16 8.71
C PHE A 232 -12.77 2.45 10.11
N PHE A 233 -13.14 3.59 10.72
CA PHE A 233 -12.52 4.06 11.97
C PHE A 233 -13.50 4.49 13.07
N ASP A 234 -14.80 4.55 12.79
CA ASP A 234 -15.80 4.89 13.80
C ASP A 234 -16.04 3.73 14.79
N GLU A 235 -16.88 3.96 15.79
CA GLU A 235 -17.24 2.94 16.79
C GLU A 235 -17.92 1.72 16.16
N ASP A 236 -18.66 1.92 15.07
CA ASP A 236 -19.35 0.90 14.29
C ASP A 236 -18.58 0.48 13.02
N ALA A 237 -17.24 0.63 13.04
CA ALA A 237 -16.38 0.31 11.92
C ALA A 237 -16.54 -1.15 11.44
N VAL A 238 -16.43 -1.35 10.13
CA VAL A 238 -16.56 -2.66 9.47
C VAL A 238 -15.50 -3.67 9.92
N SER A 239 -14.39 -3.19 10.48
CA SER A 239 -13.33 -4.04 11.04
C SER A 239 -12.78 -3.44 12.34
N PRO A 240 -13.38 -3.77 13.50
CA PRO A 240 -12.90 -3.27 14.80
C PRO A 240 -11.45 -3.69 15.11
N THR A 241 -11.04 -4.85 14.61
CA THR A 241 -9.67 -5.37 14.75
C THR A 241 -8.67 -4.49 14.02
N HIS A 242 -9.01 -4.05 12.80
CA HIS A 242 -8.21 -3.10 12.03
C HIS A 242 -8.03 -1.77 12.78
N VAL A 243 -9.10 -1.25 13.38
CA VAL A 243 -9.02 -0.03 14.21
C VAL A 243 -8.06 -0.21 15.38
N ALA A 244 -8.14 -1.34 16.09
CA ALA A 244 -7.25 -1.64 17.21
C ALA A 244 -5.77 -1.71 16.77
N ASP A 245 -5.49 -2.35 15.64
CA ASP A 245 -4.14 -2.48 15.08
C ASP A 245 -3.59 -1.13 14.61
N VAL A 246 -4.42 -0.29 13.98
CA VAL A 246 -4.05 1.07 13.59
C VAL A 246 -3.72 1.93 14.81
N LEU A 247 -4.56 1.89 15.85
CA LEU A 247 -4.30 2.64 17.09
C LEU A 247 -3.00 2.19 17.78
N LYS A 248 -2.72 0.88 17.78
CA LYS A 248 -1.46 0.33 18.29
C LYS A 248 -0.27 0.78 17.45
N GLY A 249 -0.39 0.75 16.13
CA GLY A 249 0.63 1.19 15.18
C GLY A 249 0.98 2.67 15.34
N ILE A 250 -0.04 3.54 15.40
CA ILE A 250 0.14 4.99 15.58
C ILE A 250 0.89 5.33 16.87
N LYS A 251 0.59 4.63 17.97
CA LYS A 251 1.28 4.81 19.26
C LYS A 251 2.74 4.34 19.27
N THR A 252 3.12 3.49 18.32
CA THR A 252 4.47 2.92 18.25
C THR A 252 5.41 3.78 17.39
N LEU A 253 4.88 4.70 16.58
CA LEU A 253 5.64 5.66 15.76
C LEU A 253 6.29 6.77 16.59
#